data_AF-A0A7W1ITZ8-F1
#
_entry.id   AF-A0A7W1ITZ8-F1
#
_cell.length_a   1.000
_cell.length_b   1.000
_cell.length_c   1.000
_cell.angle_alpha   90.00
_cell.angle_beta   90.00
_cell.angle_gamma   90.00
#
_symmetry.space_group_name_H-M   'P 1'
#
loop_
_entity.id
_entity.type
_entity.pdbx_description
1 polymer ?
#
loop_
_entity_poly.entity_id
_entity_poly.type
_entity_poly.pdbx_seq_one_letter_code
_entity_poly.pdbx_strand_id
1 'polypeptide(L)' 'MDRTSSPEDIRAFIRKCEASEGMQRSFGIYVDGALAGSIGLTLDEDNAGEIGYWVIGAFEGRGLVTRA' A
#
# COMPACT_ATOMS: atom_id res chain seq x y z
N MET A 1 6.74 -11.84 -8.58
CA MET A 1 7.31 -11.12 -9.75
C MET A 1 7.16 -9.64 -9.46
N ASP A 2 8.27 -8.98 -9.17
CA ASP A 2 8.30 -7.57 -8.77
C ASP A 2 7.89 -6.69 -9.98
N ARG A 3 6.78 -5.95 -9.85
CA ARG A 3 6.17 -5.16 -10.95
C ARG A 3 6.34 -3.65 -10.76
N THR A 4 7.20 -3.25 -9.84
CA THR A 4 7.46 -1.86 -9.45
C THR A 4 8.93 -1.54 -9.63
N SER A 5 9.38 -1.51 -10.89
CA SER A 5 10.80 -1.33 -11.24
C SER A 5 11.09 0.06 -11.83
N SER A 6 10.07 0.87 -12.08
CA SER A 6 10.19 2.23 -12.61
C SER A 6 9.39 3.26 -11.80
N PRO A 7 9.84 4.52 -11.71
CA PRO A 7 9.03 5.64 -11.22
C PRO A 7 7.68 5.79 -11.93
N GLU A 8 7.55 5.34 -13.19
CA GLU A 8 6.26 5.27 -13.89
C GLU A 8 5.30 4.27 -13.25
N ASP A 9 5.78 3.10 -12.83
CA ASP A 9 4.96 2.04 -12.22
C ASP A 9 4.41 2.51 -10.87
N ILE A 10 5.24 3.25 -10.12
CA ILE A 10 4.83 3.90 -8.87
C ILE A 10 3.73 4.92 -9.14
N ARG A 11 3.88 5.78 -10.17
CA ARG A 11 2.84 6.75 -10.56
C ARG A 11 1.57 6.07 -11.06
N ALA A 12 1.67 4.94 -11.75
CA ALA A 12 0.52 4.17 -12.21
C ALA A 12 -0.22 3.52 -11.03
N PHE A 13 0.52 3.01 -10.03
CA PHE A 13 -0.06 2.49 -8.79
C PHE A 13 -0.79 3.57 -7.99
N ILE A 14 -0.18 4.75 -7.83
CA ILE A 14 -0.82 5.90 -7.14
C ILE A 14 -2.12 6.27 -7.83
N ARG A 15 -2.09 6.44 -9.16
CA ARG A 15 -3.31 6.75 -9.95
C ARG A 15 -4.37 5.67 -9.82
N LYS A 16 -3.98 4.39 -9.78
CA LYS A 16 -4.92 3.28 -9.55
C LYS A 16 -5.55 3.35 -8.16
N CYS A 17 -4.79 3.73 -7.14
CA CYS A 17 -5.29 3.91 -5.78
C CYS A 17 -6.25 5.10 -5.67
N GLU A 18 -5.94 6.23 -6.32
CA GLU A 18 -6.82 7.40 -6.38
C GLU A 18 -8.14 7.11 -7.13
N ALA A 19 -8.07 6.29 -8.19
CA ALA A 19 -9.24 5.87 -8.96
C ALA A 19 -10.06 4.75 -8.27
N SER A 20 -9.55 4.18 -7.17
CA SER A 20 -10.25 3.12 -6.44
C SER A 20 -11.28 3.75 -5.49
N GLU A 21 -12.55 3.66 -5.85
CA GLU A 21 -13.69 4.02 -5.02
C GLU A 21 -14.38 2.78 -4.44
N GLY A 22 -15.00 2.92 -3.26
CA GLY A 22 -15.77 1.85 -2.62
C GLY A 22 -14.92 0.86 -1.82
N MET A 23 -15.00 -0.42 -2.21
CA MET A 23 -14.50 -1.58 -1.43
C MET A 23 -12.98 -1.76 -1.45
N GLN A 24 -12.24 -0.96 -2.22
CA GLN A 24 -10.78 -0.99 -2.24
C GLN A 24 -10.20 0.36 -1.81
N ARG A 25 -9.33 0.34 -0.80
CA ARG A 25 -8.62 1.51 -0.29
C ARG A 25 -7.15 1.20 -0.12
N SER A 26 -6.30 2.13 -0.51
CA SER A 26 -4.84 2.04 -0.32
C SER A 26 -4.32 3.31 0.32
N PHE A 27 -3.37 3.15 1.23
CA PHE A 27 -2.71 4.21 1.98
C PHE A 27 -1.19 4.07 1.87
N GLY A 28 -0.50 5.21 1.86
CA GLY A 28 0.95 5.26 1.99
C GLY A 28 1.37 5.23 3.46
N ILE A 29 2.39 4.44 3.77
CA ILE A 29 3.03 4.44 5.10
C ILE A 29 4.20 5.42 5.04
N TYR A 30 4.16 6.47 5.87
CA TYR A 30 5.21 7.49 5.92
C TYR A 30 5.94 7.47 7.27
N VAL A 31 7.26 7.58 7.21
CA VAL A 31 8.15 7.69 8.39
C VAL A 31 9.07 8.88 8.16
N ASP A 32 9.04 9.86 9.06
CA ASP A 32 9.85 11.08 8.99
C ASP A 32 9.75 11.81 7.63
N GLY A 33 8.56 11.81 7.04
CA GLY A 33 8.29 12.42 5.73
C GLY A 33 8.71 11.57 4.51
N ALA A 34 9.38 10.43 4.72
CA ALA A 34 9.72 9.49 3.65
C ALA A 34 8.66 8.40 3.50
N LEU A 35 8.37 8.01 2.25
CA LEU A 35 7.51 6.87 1.96
C LEU A 35 8.24 5.58 2.36
N ALA A 36 7.71 4.87 3.36
CA ALA A 36 8.27 3.64 3.90
C ALA A 36 7.58 2.38 3.37
N GLY A 37 6.39 2.51 2.77
CA GLY A 37 5.63 1.39 2.25
C GLY A 37 4.20 1.77 1.87
N SER A 38 3.35 0.76 1.69
CA SER A 38 1.91 0.95 1.49
C SER A 38 1.13 -0.17 2.16
N ILE A 39 -0.07 0.16 2.61
CA ILE A 39 -1.07 -0.77 3.13
C ILE A 39 -2.39 -0.51 2.42
N GLY A 40 -3.12 -1.57 2.07
CA GLY A 40 -4.43 -1.45 1.47
C GLY A 40 -5.37 -2.53 1.97
N LEU A 41 -6.66 -2.21 1.92
CA LEU A 41 -7.77 -3.09 2.25
C LEU A 41 -8.62 -3.24 0.99
N THR A 42 -8.94 -4.49 0.65
CA THR A 42 -9.95 -4.82 -0.35
C THR A 42 -11.03 -5.65 0.32
N LEU A 43 -12.28 -5.20 0.25
CA LEU A 43 -13.45 -5.93 0.72
C LEU A 43 -14.14 -6.61 -0.46
N ASP A 44 -14.71 -7.78 -0.24
CA ASP A 44 -15.65 -8.41 -1.16
C ASP A 44 -17.11 -8.11 -0.76
N GLU A 45 -18.05 -8.59 -1.57
CA GLU A 45 -19.49 -8.39 -1.36
C GLU A 45 -20.02 -9.06 -0.08
N ASP A 46 -19.30 -10.05 0.45
CA ASP A 46 -19.64 -10.76 1.69
C ASP A 46 -19.01 -10.12 2.94
N ASN A 47 -18.35 -8.96 2.78
CA ASN A 47 -17.57 -8.25 3.81
C ASN A 47 -16.34 -9.03 4.32
N ALA A 48 -15.84 -10.01 3.56
CA ALA A 48 -14.50 -10.52 3.80
C ALA A 48 -13.47 -9.56 3.19
N GLY A 49 -12.36 -9.37 3.90
CA GLY A 49 -11.36 -8.37 3.56
C GLY A 49 -9.96 -8.94 3.44
N GLU A 50 -9.25 -8.55 2.39
CA GLU A 50 -7.81 -8.78 2.26
C GLU A 50 -7.05 -7.50 2.61
N ILE A 51 -6.09 -7.62 3.53
CA ILE A 51 -5.09 -6.59 3.79
C ILE A 51 -3.81 -6.95 3.05
N GLY A 52 -3.46 -6.14 2.07
CA GLY A 52 -2.18 -6.23 1.37
C GLY A 52 -1.24 -5.13 1.83
N TYR A 53 0.01 -5.45 2.15
CA TYR A 53 1.00 -4.45 2.51
C TYR A 53 2.39 -4.80 1.98
N TRP A 54 3.22 -3.78 1.85
CA TRP A 54 4.66 -3.93 1.63
C TRP A 54 5.40 -2.80 2.34
N VAL A 55 6.64 -3.09 2.74
CA VAL A 55 7.54 -2.15 3.42
C VAL A 55 8.87 -2.19 2.72
N ILE A 56 9.51 -1.03 2.56
CA ILE A 56 10.88 -0.96 2.06
C ILE A 56 11.81 -1.60 3.10
N GLY A 57 12.71 -2.49 2.68
CA GLY A 57 13.60 -3.24 3.58
C GLY A 57 14.33 -2.41 4.66
N ALA A 58 14.72 -1.17 4.34
CA ALA A 58 15.36 -0.25 5.29
C ALA A 58 14.48 0.14 6.51
N PHE A 59 13.16 -0.03 6.38
CA PHE A 59 12.15 0.29 7.39
C PHE A 59 11.50 -0.96 8.01
N GLU A 60 11.89 -2.16 7.59
CA GLU A 60 11.44 -3.42 8.19
C GLU A 60 11.96 -3.58 9.64
N GLY A 61 11.32 -4.47 10.41
CA GLY A 61 11.68 -4.73 11.81
C GLY A 61 11.30 -3.63 12.82
N ARG A 62 10.62 -2.57 12.36
CA ARG A 62 10.20 -1.43 13.19
C ARG A 62 8.72 -1.43 13.59
N GLY A 63 7.99 -2.51 13.29
CA GLY A 63 6.56 -2.65 13.62
C GLY A 63 5.63 -1.71 12.85
N LEU A 64 6.05 -1.19 11.70
CA LEU A 64 5.29 -0.16 10.97
C LEU A 64 3.93 -0.65 10.48
N VAL A 65 3.85 -1.88 9.98
CA VAL A 65 2.59 -2.47 9.48
C VAL A 65 1.61 -2.72 10.62
N THR A 66 2.10 -3.14 11.79
CA THR A 66 1.24 -3.39 12.95
C THR A 66 0.63 -2.11 13.51
N ARG A 67 1.26 -0.95 13.29
CA ARG A 67 0.81 0.34 13.79
C ARG A 67 -0.06 1.10 12.79
N ALA A 68 0.13 0.87 11.50
CA ALA A 68 -0.60 1.52 10.41
C ALA A 68 -2.06 1.05 10.36
#